data_AF-E6V1P1-F1
#
_entry.id   AF-E6V1P1-F1
#
_cell.length_a   1.000
_cell.length_b   1.000
_cell.length_c   1.000
_cell.angle_alpha   90.00
_cell.angle_beta   90.00
_cell.angle_gamma   90.00
#
_symmetry.space_group_name_H-M   'P 1'
#
loop_
_entity.id
_entity.type
_entity.pdbx_description
1 polymer ?
#
loop_
_entity_poly.entity_id
_entity_poly.type
_entity_poly.pdbx_seq_one_letter_code
_entity_poly.pdbx_strand_id
1 'polypeptide(L)'
;MASTNEERKPAPRLGFEDICAQFNVPARKGARVNFQGQPGTVTTARGLMVRVRLDGMSWSRPYAPNELEWLDEQSKAMEDGACDTCDAHRPQG
;
A
#
# COMPACT_ATOMS: atom_id res chain seq x y z
N MET A 1 5.77 -22.13 45.07
CA MET A 1 4.63 -21.58 44.31
C MET A 1 5.21 -20.52 43.39
N ALA A 2 5.19 -20.74 42.07
CA ALA A 2 5.91 -19.91 41.11
C ALA A 2 5.09 -18.66 40.76
N SER A 3 5.70 -17.49 40.96
CA SER A 3 5.14 -16.18 40.67
C SER A 3 4.91 -16.00 39.17
N THR A 4 3.66 -15.65 38.84
CA THR A 4 3.20 -14.81 37.72
C THR A 4 4.29 -14.31 36.77
N ASN A 5 4.40 -14.95 35.61
CA ASN A 5 4.92 -14.31 34.41
C ASN A 5 3.85 -14.46 33.32
N GLU A 6 2.79 -13.66 33.41
CA GLU A 6 1.98 -13.33 32.23
C GLU A 6 2.91 -12.56 31.30
N GLU A 7 3.57 -13.34 30.45
CA GLU A 7 4.33 -12.94 29.29
C GLU A 7 3.60 -11.77 28.63
N ARG A 8 4.21 -10.58 28.68
CA ARG A 8 3.76 -9.41 27.93
C ARG A 8 3.83 -9.80 26.46
N LYS A 9 2.75 -10.41 25.95
CA LYS A 9 2.54 -10.65 24.53
C LYS A 9 2.81 -9.31 23.85
N PRO A 10 3.86 -9.19 23.01
CA PRO A 10 4.11 -7.93 22.34
C PRO A 10 2.82 -7.60 21.60
N ALA A 11 2.23 -6.44 21.92
CA ALA A 11 1.03 -5.98 21.26
C ALA A 11 1.23 -6.21 19.76
N PRO A 12 0.34 -6.97 19.08
CA PRO A 12 0.50 -7.23 17.66
C PRO A 12 0.73 -5.88 17.02
N ARG A 13 1.80 -5.75 16.23
CA ARG A 13 2.11 -4.51 15.54
C ARG A 13 1.03 -4.33 14.48
N LEU A 14 -0.11 -3.78 14.91
CA LEU A 14 -1.28 -3.48 14.10
C LEU A 14 -0.79 -2.71 12.89
N GLY A 15 -0.75 -3.42 11.77
CA GLY A 15 -0.07 -3.01 10.56
C GLY A 15 -1.01 -3.00 9.37
N PHE A 16 -0.44 -2.96 8.17
CA PHE A 16 -1.20 -3.06 6.94
C PHE A 16 -2.03 -4.37 6.85
N GLU A 17 -1.53 -5.46 7.43
CA GLU A 17 -2.19 -6.76 7.44
C GLU A 17 -3.51 -6.74 8.21
N ASP A 18 -3.55 -6.11 9.39
CA ASP A 18 -4.78 -5.96 10.18
C ASP A 18 -5.78 -5.04 9.48
N ILE A 19 -5.31 -3.98 8.83
CA ILE A 19 -6.16 -3.08 8.04
C ILE A 19 -6.79 -3.84 6.86
N CYS A 20 -5.98 -4.62 6.15
CA CYS A 20 -6.46 -5.44 5.03
C CYS A 20 -7.47 -6.49 5.50
N ALA A 21 -7.20 -7.17 6.61
CA ALA A 21 -8.10 -8.17 7.17
C ALA A 21 -9.41 -7.57 7.70
N GLN A 22 -9.35 -6.39 8.32
CA GLN A 22 -10.51 -5.76 8.97
C GLN A 22 -11.41 -4.98 8.00
N PHE A 23 -10.81 -4.27 7.04
CA PHE A 23 -11.55 -3.41 6.12
C PHE A 23 -11.67 -4.00 4.71
N ASN A 24 -11.02 -5.14 4.45
CA ASN A 24 -10.98 -5.81 3.14
C ASN A 24 -10.47 -4.90 2.01
N VAL A 25 -9.59 -3.94 2.33
CA VAL A 25 -8.98 -3.02 1.36
C VAL A 25 -7.55 -3.44 1.01
N PRO A 26 -7.05 -3.15 -0.20
CA PRO A 26 -5.66 -3.41 -0.60
C PRO A 26 -4.69 -2.40 0.04
N ALA A 27 -4.70 -2.29 1.37
CA ALA A 27 -3.84 -1.40 2.11
C ALA A 27 -2.39 -1.85 2.03
N ARG A 28 -1.64 -1.28 1.08
CA ARG A 28 -0.18 -1.46 0.96
C ARG A 28 0.56 -0.14 0.95
N LYS A 29 1.83 -0.18 1.35
CA LYS A 29 2.76 0.93 1.17
C LYS A 29 2.94 1.17 -0.33
N GLY A 30 2.73 2.41 -0.78
CA GLY A 30 2.76 2.80 -2.18
C GLY A 30 1.43 2.65 -2.91
N ALA A 31 0.37 2.17 -2.26
CA ALA A 31 -0.94 2.06 -2.89
C ALA A 31 -1.44 3.43 -3.35
N ARG A 32 -2.06 3.44 -4.54
CA ARG A 32 -2.76 4.62 -5.05
C ARG A 32 -4.18 4.65 -4.49
N VAL A 33 -4.54 5.81 -3.95
CA VAL A 33 -5.89 6.07 -3.43
C VAL A 33 -6.41 7.38 -3.99
N ASN A 34 -7.72 7.54 -3.99
CA ASN A 34 -8.39 8.78 -4.35
C ASN A 34 -9.27 9.19 -3.17
N PHE A 35 -9.19 10.46 -2.79
CA PHE A 35 -9.96 11.01 -1.68
C PHE A 35 -10.65 12.28 -2.16
N GLN A 36 -11.99 12.26 -2.26
CA GLN A 36 -12.78 13.40 -2.75
C GLN A 36 -12.31 13.97 -4.10
N GLY A 37 -11.89 13.09 -5.03
CA GLY A 37 -11.34 13.48 -6.33
C GLY A 37 -9.88 13.96 -6.29
N GLN A 38 -9.20 13.84 -5.15
CA GLN A 38 -7.77 14.08 -5.03
C GLN A 38 -7.00 12.76 -4.99
N PRO A 39 -6.15 12.49 -6.00
CA PRO A 39 -5.29 11.31 -5.97
C PRO A 39 -4.22 11.46 -4.88
N GLY A 40 -3.87 10.34 -4.28
CA GLY A 40 -2.89 10.24 -3.22
C GLY A 40 -2.14 8.93 -3.24
N THR A 41 -1.04 8.92 -2.50
CA THR A 41 -0.22 7.73 -2.33
C THR A 41 -0.10 7.40 -0.86
N VAL A 42 -0.38 6.14 -0.52
CA VAL A 42 -0.18 5.61 0.82
C VAL A 42 1.32 5.54 1.11
N THR A 43 1.77 6.34 2.06
CA THR A 43 3.19 6.41 2.46
C THR A 43 3.52 5.37 3.52
N THR A 44 2.67 5.25 4.55
CA THR A 44 2.83 4.30 5.66
C THR A 44 1.45 3.96 6.24
N ALA A 45 1.37 2.96 7.12
CA ALA A 45 0.22 2.74 7.99
C ALA A 45 0.68 2.78 9.44
N ARG A 46 -0.20 3.20 10.33
CA ARG A 46 0.05 3.21 11.77
C ARG A 46 -1.22 2.75 12.49
N GLY A 47 -1.18 1.54 13.05
CA GLY A 47 -2.38 0.93 13.64
C GLY A 47 -3.40 0.62 12.55
N LEU A 48 -4.65 1.00 12.79
CA LEU A 48 -5.77 0.81 11.85
C LEU A 48 -5.98 2.00 10.88
N MET A 49 -5.02 2.91 10.79
CA MET A 49 -5.10 4.10 9.93
C MET A 49 -3.95 4.12 8.92
N VAL A 50 -4.25 4.55 7.69
CA VAL A 50 -3.26 4.69 6.61
C VAL A 50 -2.85 6.14 6.44
N ARG A 51 -1.56 6.40 6.29
CA ARG A 51 -1.02 7.73 6.02
C ARG A 51 -0.93 7.96 4.52
N VAL A 52 -1.78 8.82 4.00
CA VAL A 52 -1.81 9.18 2.59
C VAL A 52 -1.17 10.55 2.41
N ARG A 53 -0.27 10.65 1.44
CA ARG A 53 0.16 11.93 0.88
C ARG A 53 -0.72 12.21 -0.32
N LEU A 54 -1.64 13.16 -0.18
CA LEU A 54 -2.46 13.65 -1.28
C LEU A 54 -1.64 14.60 -2.17
N ASP A 55 -1.97 14.64 -3.46
CA ASP A 55 -1.34 15.57 -4.39
C ASP A 55 -1.72 17.01 -4.02
N GLY A 56 -0.71 17.88 -3.90
CA GLY A 56 -0.88 19.24 -3.36
C GLY A 56 -0.68 19.38 -1.84
N MET A 57 -0.44 18.30 -1.09
CA MET A 57 -0.10 18.34 0.35
C MET A 57 1.38 18.04 0.60
N SER A 58 2.04 18.88 1.42
CA SER A 58 3.46 18.69 1.76
C SER A 58 3.70 17.57 2.79
N TRP A 59 2.65 17.11 3.49
CA TRP A 59 2.72 16.14 4.57
C TRP A 59 1.64 15.08 4.44
N SER A 60 1.95 13.84 4.85
CA SER A 60 0.98 12.76 4.86
C SER A 60 0.09 12.86 6.09
N ARG A 61 -1.22 12.67 5.86
CA ARG A 61 -2.24 12.70 6.92
C ARG A 61 -2.78 11.29 7.14
N PRO A 62 -3.14 10.94 8.40
CA PRO A 62 -3.83 9.69 8.68
C PRO A 62 -5.26 9.77 8.16
N TYR A 63 -5.67 8.76 7.40
CA TYR A 63 -7.02 8.58 6.87
C TYR A 63 -7.53 7.18 7.21
N ALA A 64 -8.85 7.03 7.33
CA ALA A 64 -9.44 5.72 7.45
C ALA A 64 -9.41 5.02 6.08
N PRO A 65 -9.02 3.73 6.04
CA PRO A 65 -9.01 2.95 4.80
C PRO A 65 -10.39 2.89 4.11
N ASN A 66 -11.49 2.92 4.88
CA ASN A 66 -12.86 2.87 4.38
C ASN A 66 -13.33 4.17 3.71
N GLU A 67 -12.67 5.29 3.97
CA GLU A 67 -13.01 6.60 3.38
C GLU A 67 -12.23 6.87 2.09
N LEU A 68 -11.28 5.99 1.76
CA LEU A 68 -10.40 6.12 0.59
C LEU A 68 -10.90 5.20 -0.52
N GLU A 69 -10.93 5.72 -1.73
CA GLU A 69 -11.16 4.93 -2.93
C GLU A 69 -9.83 4.34 -3.38
N TRP A 70 -9.67 3.03 -3.26
CA TRP A 70 -8.42 2.34 -3.59
C TRP A 70 -8.34 2.06 -5.09
N LEU A 71 -7.40 2.70 -5.78
CA LEU A 71 -7.20 2.52 -7.23
C LEU A 71 -6.24 1.37 -7.56
N ASP A 72 -5.75 0.69 -6.53
CA ASP A 72 -4.63 -0.24 -6.58
C ASP A 72 -5.03 -1.67 -6.97
N GLU A 73 -6.33 -1.95 -7.14
CA GLU A 73 -6.87 -3.23 -7.60
C GLU A 73 -6.41 -3.62 -9.02
N GLN A 74 -5.79 -2.71 -9.79
CA GLN A 74 -5.39 -2.97 -11.18
C GLN A 74 -3.88 -3.14 -11.42
N SER A 75 -3.01 -2.95 -10.43
CA SER A 75 -1.56 -2.96 -10.67
C SER A 75 -0.89 -4.34 -10.59
N LYS A 76 -1.65 -5.44 -10.66
CA LYS A 76 -1.09 -6.81 -10.76
C LYS A 76 -1.32 -7.48 -12.13
N ALA A 77 -1.78 -6.72 -13.13
CA ALA A 77 -2.09 -7.24 -14.46
C ALA A 77 -1.27 -6.60 -15.60
N MET A 78 -0.28 -5.75 -15.30
CA MET A 78 0.53 -5.07 -16.32
C MET A 78 2.01 -4.99 -15.92
N GLU A 79 2.59 -6.14 -15.59
CA GLU A 79 4.02 -6.42 -15.77
C GLU A 79 4.20 -7.59 -16.75
N ASP A 80 3.44 -7.58 -17.86
CA ASP A 80 3.74 -8.34 -19.07
C ASP A 80 3.43 -7.43 -20.26
N GLY A 81 4.37 -6.53 -20.56
CA GLY A 81 4.11 -5.51 -21.58
C GLY A 81 5.23 -4.51 -21.72
N ALA A 82 6.20 -4.87 -22.55
CA ALA A 82 7.18 -4.01 -23.21
C ALA A 82 8.44 -3.62 -22.43
N CYS A 83 9.48 -4.45 -22.55
CA CYS A 83 10.67 -4.07 -23.33
C CYS A 83 11.62 -5.27 -23.53
N ASP A 84 11.72 -5.76 -24.77
CA ASP A 84 13.00 -6.26 -25.28
C ASP A 84 13.04 -5.82 -26.75
N THR A 85 13.42 -4.56 -26.99
CA THR A 85 14.81 -4.15 -27.22
C THR A 85 15.39 -4.86 -28.45
N CYS A 86 15.29 -4.16 -29.59
CA CYS A 86 16.17 -4.20 -30.76
C CYS A 86 17.16 -5.38 -30.89
N ASP A 87 16.83 -6.36 -31.73
CA ASP A 87 17.84 -7.19 -32.39
C ASP A 87 18.25 -6.54 -33.73
N ALA A 88 19.34 -5.80 -33.67
CA ALA A 88 20.07 -5.35 -34.83
C ALA A 88 20.96 -6.50 -35.34
N HIS A 89 20.44 -7.34 -36.25
CA HIS A 89 21.29 -8.30 -36.99
C HIS A 89 21.19 -8.15 -38.52
N ARG A 90 22.16 -7.36 -39.03
CA ARG A 90 23.08 -7.69 -40.13
C ARG A 90 22.59 -7.58 -41.61
N PRO A 91 23.36 -6.90 -42.50
CA PRO A 91 23.10 -6.90 -43.93
C PRO A 91 23.69 -8.15 -44.61
N GLN A 92 22.99 -8.69 -45.60
CA GLN A 92 23.50 -9.53 -46.71
C GLN A 92 22.62 -9.13 -47.90
N GLY A 93 23.11 -8.71 -49.05
CA GLY A 93 24.29 -9.14 -49.80
C GLY A 93 23.80 -9.37 -51.21
#